data_AF-A0A163TEI8-F1
#
_entry.id   AF-A0A163TEI8-F1
#
_cell.length_a   1.000
_cell.length_b   1.000
_cell.length_c   1.000
_cell.angle_alpha   90.00
_cell.angle_beta   90.00
_cell.angle_gamma   90.00
#
_symmetry.space_group_name_H-M   'P 1'
#
loop_
_entity.id
_entity.type
_entity.pdbx_description
1 polymer ?
#
loop_
_entity_poly.entity_id
_entity_poly.type
_entity_poly.pdbx_seq_one_letter_code
_entity_poly.pdbx_strand_id
1 'polypeptide(L)'
;MMEYKKRMESYAGDDEELVVARMEADGRRMVLVTHDEPTFYANDDQKSHWLKGKEQIFKKKGQRLSVMVSEFRCPCHGTMRLDGATSRKLFFADANRDGYWTSKDMVDQLTRHTPIRSSPS
;
A
#
# COMPACT_ATOMS: atom_id res chain seq x y z
N MET A 1 -4.84 19.20 2.39
CA MET A 1 -3.90 18.25 3.05
C MET A 1 -3.17 18.89 4.25
N MET A 2 -2.59 20.09 4.11
CA MET A 2 -1.85 20.77 5.20
C MET A 2 -2.71 21.10 6.44
N GLU A 3 -3.98 21.46 6.27
CA GLU A 3 -4.87 21.74 7.41
C GLU A 3 -5.19 20.48 8.23
N TYR A 4 -5.48 19.36 7.56
CA TYR A 4 -5.75 18.09 8.23
C TYR A 4 -4.52 17.53 8.95
N LYS A 5 -3.31 17.79 8.45
CA LYS A 5 -2.06 17.40 9.11
C LYS A 5 -1.91 18.02 10.51
N LYS A 6 -2.50 19.20 10.76
CA LYS A 6 -2.52 19.83 12.09
C LYS A 6 -3.41 19.10 13.10
N ARG A 7 -4.27 18.19 12.63
CA ARG A 7 -5.22 17.42 13.45
C ARG A 7 -4.82 15.95 13.56
N MET A 8 -3.87 15.51 12.75
CA MET A 8 -3.33 14.14 12.76
C MET A 8 -2.23 13.99 13.81
N GLU A 9 -2.03 12.74 14.21
CA GLU A 9 -0.86 12.31 14.97
C GLU A 9 0.43 12.51 14.15
N SER A 10 1.53 12.79 14.86
CA SER A 10 2.85 12.89 14.24
C SER A 10 3.82 11.92 14.90
N TYR A 11 4.63 11.28 14.07
CA TYR A 11 5.63 10.29 14.46
C TYR A 11 7.02 10.81 14.08
N ALA A 12 8.04 10.57 14.91
CA ALA A 12 9.42 10.97 14.63
C ALA A 12 10.43 10.05 15.32
N GLY A 13 11.71 10.20 14.97
CA GLY A 13 12.78 9.31 15.42
C GLY A 13 12.89 8.06 14.57
N ASP A 14 13.93 7.26 14.81
CA ASP A 14 14.26 6.08 14.01
C ASP A 14 13.23 4.95 14.20
N ASP A 15 12.59 4.90 15.37
CA ASP A 15 11.55 3.92 15.72
C ASP A 15 10.12 4.42 15.46
N GLU A 16 9.97 5.56 14.76
CA GLU A 16 8.68 6.21 14.47
C GLU A 16 7.79 6.36 15.72
N GLU A 17 8.35 6.89 16.80
CA GLU A 17 7.61 7.07 18.06
C GLU A 17 6.54 8.16 17.94
N LEU A 18 5.41 7.97 18.64
CA LEU A 18 4.31 8.95 18.67
C LEU A 18 4.74 10.21 19.42
N VAL A 19 4.86 11.33 18.71
CA VAL A 19 5.28 12.62 19.27
C VAL A 19 4.10 13.48 19.70
N VAL A 20 2.97 13.41 18.99
CA VAL A 20 1.79 14.21 19.28
C VAL A 20 0.53 13.37 19.12
N ALA A 21 -0.16 13.12 20.24
CA ALA A 21 -1.54 12.61 20.23
C ALA A 21 -2.51 13.79 20.08
N ARG A 22 -3.35 13.75 19.03
CA ARG A 22 -4.37 14.79 18.79
C ARG A 22 -5.76 14.17 18.83
N MET A 23 -6.60 14.72 19.70
CA MET A 23 -8.02 14.42 19.77
C MET A 23 -8.84 15.68 19.53
N GLU A 24 -9.92 15.52 18.80
CA GLU A 24 -10.92 16.56 18.59
C GLU A 24 -11.77 16.74 19.84
N ALA A 25 -12.48 17.88 19.93
CA ALA A 25 -13.33 18.19 21.08
C ALA A 25 -14.47 17.17 21.31
N ASP A 26 -14.88 16.45 20.27
CA ASP A 26 -15.89 15.38 20.33
C ASP A 26 -15.28 14.00 20.70
N GLY A 27 -14.00 13.95 21.05
CA GLY A 27 -13.27 12.74 21.41
C GLY A 27 -12.85 11.88 20.22
N ARG A 28 -13.12 12.30 18.97
CA ARG A 28 -12.66 11.59 17.77
C ARG A 28 -11.20 11.91 17.49
N ARG A 29 -10.51 10.96 16.83
CA ARG A 29 -9.16 11.15 16.32
C ARG A 29 -9.16 11.12 14.80
N MET A 30 -8.35 11.99 14.21
CA MET A 30 -8.08 12.02 12.78
C MET A 30 -6.91 11.09 12.47
N VAL A 31 -7.17 10.00 11.77
CA VAL A 31 -6.15 9.00 11.41
C VAL A 31 -5.77 9.15 9.95
N LEU A 32 -4.45 9.19 9.67
CA LEU A 32 -3.94 9.09 8.30
C LEU A 32 -4.04 7.64 7.83
N VAL A 33 -4.78 7.44 6.75
CA VAL A 33 -4.78 6.17 6.00
C VAL A 33 -4.03 6.41 4.70
N THR A 34 -2.95 5.66 4.49
CA THR A 34 -2.14 5.70 3.28
C THR A 34 -2.51 4.53 2.36
N HIS A 35 -2.22 4.69 1.08
CA HIS A 35 -2.47 3.70 0.05
C HIS A 35 -1.27 3.66 -0.89
N ASP A 36 -0.91 2.45 -1.33
CA ASP A 36 0.15 2.23 -2.31
C ASP A 36 -0.16 1.00 -3.18
N GLU A 37 0.49 0.93 -4.34
CA GLU A 37 0.27 -0.07 -5.40
C GLU A 37 1.59 -0.68 -5.93
N PRO A 38 2.49 -1.20 -5.07
CA PRO A 38 3.77 -1.77 -5.52
C PRO A 38 3.57 -2.94 -6.47
N THR A 39 4.41 -3.01 -7.50
CA THR A 39 4.45 -4.13 -8.45
C THR A 39 5.73 -4.93 -8.27
N PHE A 40 5.59 -6.23 -8.13
CA PHE A 40 6.68 -7.20 -8.01
C PHE A 40 6.74 -8.07 -9.24
N TYR A 41 7.94 -8.27 -9.78
CA TYR A 41 8.14 -9.09 -10.95
C TYR A 41 8.82 -10.41 -10.60
N ALA A 42 8.46 -11.48 -11.31
CA ALA A 42 9.03 -12.82 -11.10
C ALA A 42 10.55 -12.87 -11.33
N ASN A 43 11.10 -11.91 -12.08
CA ASN A 43 12.52 -11.77 -12.34
C ASN A 43 13.14 -10.53 -11.67
N ASP A 44 12.56 -10.03 -10.57
CA ASP A 44 13.25 -9.08 -9.69
C ASP A 44 14.36 -9.83 -8.90
N ASP A 45 15.30 -10.41 -9.63
CA ASP A 45 16.46 -11.14 -9.10
C ASP A 45 17.64 -10.18 -8.89
N GLN A 46 18.56 -10.57 -8.01
CA GLN A 46 19.77 -9.82 -7.73
C GLN A 46 20.56 -9.57 -9.01
N LYS A 47 21.07 -8.34 -9.12
CA LYS A 47 21.92 -7.96 -10.26
C LYS A 47 23.27 -8.66 -10.22
N SER A 48 23.75 -9.01 -9.03
CA SER A 48 25.04 -9.65 -8.75
C SER A 48 24.92 -11.15 -8.53
N HIS A 49 25.82 -11.90 -9.15
CA HIS A 49 25.97 -13.34 -8.93
C HIS A 49 27.45 -13.68 -8.74
N TRP A 50 27.73 -14.67 -7.89
CA TRP A 50 29.08 -15.23 -7.76
C TRP A 50 29.27 -16.29 -8.85
N LEU A 51 30.23 -16.05 -9.74
CA LEU A 51 30.56 -16.95 -10.86
C LEU A 51 31.87 -17.67 -10.56
N LYS A 52 31.95 -18.97 -10.85
CA LYS A 52 33.22 -19.69 -10.78
C LYS A 52 33.89 -19.72 -12.16
N GLY A 53 35.04 -19.07 -12.28
CA GLY A 53 35.87 -19.16 -13.49
C GLY A 53 35.21 -18.57 -14.74
N LYS A 54 34.97 -19.40 -15.77
CA LYS A 54 34.43 -19.00 -17.09
C LYS A 54 32.91 -19.16 -17.22
N GLU A 55 32.19 -19.35 -16.11
CA GLU A 55 30.74 -19.45 -16.17
C GLU A 55 30.09 -18.15 -16.65
N GLN A 56 29.11 -18.29 -17.55
CA GLN A 56 28.24 -17.19 -17.97
C GLN A 56 26.82 -17.48 -17.49
N ILE A 57 26.24 -16.55 -16.74
CA ILE A 57 24.82 -16.62 -16.38
C ILE A 57 24.00 -15.99 -17.51
N PHE A 58 23.18 -16.82 -18.15
CA PHE A 58 22.12 -16.34 -19.03
C PHE A 58 20.95 -15.84 -18.19
N LYS A 59 20.86 -14.51 -18.04
CA LYS A 59 19.64 -13.91 -17.49
C LYS A 59 18.50 -14.13 -18.46
N LYS A 60 17.37 -14.64 -17.94
CA LYS A 60 16.12 -14.71 -18.69
C LYS A 60 15.76 -13.28 -19.12
N LYS A 61 15.44 -13.09 -20.41
CA LYS A 61 15.10 -11.78 -20.96
C LYS A 61 13.80 -11.26 -20.33
N GLY A 62 13.83 -10.02 -19.84
CA GLY A 62 12.65 -9.29 -19.35
C GLY A 62 12.20 -9.61 -17.92
N GLN A 63 11.27 -8.81 -17.42
CA GLN A 63 10.77 -8.86 -16.04
C GLN A 63 9.82 -10.05 -15.77
N ARG A 64 9.32 -10.73 -16.81
CA ARG A 64 8.32 -11.83 -16.72
C ARG A 64 7.02 -11.37 -16.05
N LEU A 65 6.24 -12.34 -15.53
CA LEU A 65 4.97 -12.13 -14.84
C LEU A 65 5.16 -11.17 -13.66
N SER A 66 4.21 -10.26 -13.51
CA SER A 66 4.12 -9.37 -12.36
C SER A 66 2.93 -9.72 -11.46
N VAL A 67 3.03 -9.22 -10.22
CA VAL A 67 1.92 -9.09 -9.29
C VAL A 67 1.98 -7.69 -8.69
N MET A 68 0.93 -6.91 -8.91
CA MET A 68 0.69 -5.66 -8.23
C MET A 68 -0.08 -5.96 -6.94
N VAL A 69 0.33 -5.35 -5.85
CA VAL A 69 -0.35 -5.42 -4.56
C VAL A 69 -0.88 -4.03 -4.26
N SER A 70 -2.19 -3.90 -4.12
CA SER A 70 -2.84 -2.65 -3.74
C SER A 70 -3.38 -2.77 -2.32
N GLU A 71 -3.06 -1.83 -1.42
CA GLU A 71 -3.44 -1.95 0.00
C GLU A 71 -3.60 -0.59 0.70
N PHE A 72 -4.61 -0.49 1.57
CA PHE A 72 -4.75 0.63 2.49
C PHE A 72 -4.16 0.28 3.86
N ARG A 73 -3.33 1.18 4.41
CA ARG A 73 -2.65 1.00 5.68
C ARG A 73 -2.81 2.24 6.55
N CYS A 74 -2.86 2.05 7.87
CA CYS A 74 -2.73 3.16 8.82
C CYS A 74 -1.72 2.81 9.91
N PRO A 75 -1.05 3.80 10.52
CA PRO A 75 -0.08 3.55 11.58
C PRO A 75 -0.66 2.77 12.77
N CYS A 76 -1.92 3.05 13.14
CA CYS A 76 -2.52 2.50 14.36
C CYS A 76 -3.13 1.09 14.23
N HIS A 77 -3.50 0.64 13.03
CA HIS A 77 -4.08 -0.71 12.82
C HIS A 77 -3.35 -1.54 11.77
N GLY A 78 -2.31 -1.00 11.13
CA GLY A 78 -1.65 -1.64 10.01
C GLY A 78 -2.61 -1.79 8.82
N THR A 79 -2.72 -3.01 8.29
CA THR A 79 -3.62 -3.33 7.17
C THR A 79 -5.07 -3.03 7.52
N MET A 80 -5.73 -2.21 6.70
CA MET A 80 -7.16 -1.94 6.85
C MET A 80 -7.96 -3.23 6.68
N ARG A 81 -8.90 -3.45 7.60
CA ARG A 81 -9.82 -4.60 7.60
C ARG A 81 -11.25 -4.11 7.83
N LEU A 82 -12.19 -4.73 7.13
CA LEU A 82 -13.62 -4.57 7.36
C LEU A 82 -14.26 -5.96 7.38
N ASP A 83 -15.03 -6.27 8.42
CA ASP A 83 -15.73 -7.55 8.59
C ASP A 83 -14.82 -8.79 8.41
N GLY A 84 -13.56 -8.68 8.86
CA GLY A 84 -12.56 -9.73 8.73
C GLY A 84 -11.83 -9.78 7.37
N ALA A 85 -12.32 -9.07 6.36
CA ALA A 85 -11.67 -8.97 5.05
C ALA A 85 -10.61 -7.85 5.02
N THR A 86 -9.44 -8.13 4.44
CA THR A 86 -8.37 -7.14 4.29
C THR A 86 -8.58 -6.29 3.04
N SER A 87 -8.17 -5.02 3.09
CA SER A 87 -8.17 -4.15 1.92
C SER A 87 -7.23 -4.60 0.80
N ARG A 88 -6.27 -5.49 1.08
CA ARG A 88 -5.28 -5.98 0.13
C ARG A 88 -5.95 -6.63 -1.09
N LYS A 89 -5.59 -6.13 -2.27
CA LYS A 89 -5.92 -6.74 -3.56
C LYS A 89 -4.64 -7.16 -4.27
N LEU A 90 -4.63 -8.39 -4.75
CA LEU A 90 -3.64 -8.86 -5.71
C LEU A 90 -4.18 -8.57 -7.11
N PHE A 91 -3.37 -7.95 -7.93
CA PHE A 91 -3.70 -7.62 -9.30
C PHE A 91 -2.60 -8.12 -10.22
N PHE A 92 -3.00 -8.86 -11.24
CA PHE A 92 -2.07 -9.50 -12.15
C PHE A 92 -2.07 -8.77 -13.49
N ALA A 93 -1.19 -7.78 -13.58
CA ALA A 93 -1.10 -6.90 -14.75
C ALA A 93 -0.62 -7.66 -16.01
N ASP A 94 -1.51 -7.78 -16.99
CA ASP A 94 -1.25 -8.18 -18.38
C ASP A 94 -2.59 -8.07 -19.15
N ALA A 95 -2.55 -7.74 -20.44
CA ALA A 95 -3.75 -7.73 -21.29
C ALA A 95 -4.45 -9.09 -21.37
N ASN A 96 -3.69 -10.19 -21.20
CA ASN A 96 -4.21 -11.55 -21.13
C ASN A 96 -4.53 -12.01 -19.69
N ARG A 97 -4.49 -11.11 -18.70
CA ARG A 97 -4.80 -11.37 -17.28
C ARG A 97 -5.81 -10.35 -16.77
N ASP A 98 -5.47 -9.54 -15.77
CA ASP A 98 -6.41 -8.61 -15.15
C ASP A 98 -6.43 -7.23 -15.85
N GLY A 99 -5.63 -7.05 -16.90
CA GLY A 99 -5.53 -5.80 -17.65
C GLY A 99 -4.68 -4.74 -16.94
N TYR A 100 -5.20 -3.52 -16.87
CA TYR A 100 -4.57 -2.37 -16.21
C TYR A 100 -5.36 -1.97 -14.99
N TRP A 101 -4.66 -1.69 -13.89
CA TRP A 101 -5.28 -1.11 -12.71
C TRP A 101 -5.70 0.34 -12.98
N THR A 102 -6.93 0.67 -12.62
CA THR A 102 -7.51 2.00 -12.87
C THR A 102 -7.95 2.70 -11.60
N SER A 103 -8.21 4.01 -11.69
CA SER A 103 -8.78 4.77 -10.58
C SER A 103 -10.11 4.19 -10.09
N LYS A 104 -10.89 3.54 -10.96
CA LYS A 104 -12.12 2.85 -10.59
C LYS A 104 -11.84 1.69 -9.63
N ASP A 105 -10.80 0.90 -9.88
CA ASP A 105 -10.43 -0.23 -9.04
C ASP A 105 -10.01 0.21 -7.64
N MET A 106 -9.32 1.36 -7.54
CA MET A 106 -8.95 2.01 -6.29
C MET A 106 -10.19 2.51 -5.53
N VAL A 107 -11.12 3.21 -6.20
CA VAL A 107 -12.37 3.68 -5.58
C VAL A 107 -13.23 2.52 -5.09
N ASP A 108 -13.32 1.44 -5.88
CA ASP A 108 -14.04 0.22 -5.51
C ASP A 108 -13.38 -0.46 -4.30
N GLN A 109 -12.05 -0.48 -4.22
CA GLN A 109 -11.33 -1.01 -3.07
C GLN A 109 -11.58 -0.17 -1.82
N LEU A 110 -11.53 1.16 -1.93
CA LEU A 110 -11.75 2.10 -0.84
C LEU A 110 -13.16 1.94 -0.27
N THR A 111 -14.17 1.95 -1.14
CA THR A 111 -15.59 1.87 -0.74
C THR A 111 -15.90 0.56 -0.02
N ARG A 112 -15.27 -0.55 -0.43
CA ARG A 112 -15.47 -1.87 0.18
C ARG A 112 -14.83 -2.02 1.56
N HIS A 113 -13.75 -1.31 1.85
CA HIS A 113 -12.95 -1.53 3.07
C HIS A 113 -12.91 -0.34 4.02
N THR A 114 -13.47 0.79 3.60
CA THR A 114 -13.60 2.00 4.41
C THR A 114 -15.04 2.49 4.28
N PRO A 115 -15.94 2.14 5.22
CA PRO A 115 -17.27 2.72 5.22
C PRO A 115 -17.11 4.21 5.45
N ILE A 116 -17.35 5.01 4.40
CA ILE A 116 -17.35 6.47 4.49
C ILE A 116 -18.54 6.83 5.38
N ARG A 117 -18.31 6.96 6.69
CA ARG A 117 -19.21 7.74 7.54
C ARG A 117 -19.01 9.18 7.12
N SER A 118 -19.88 9.67 6.22
CA SER A 118 -20.02 11.10 6.00
C SER A 118 -20.21 11.75 7.37
N SER A 119 -19.37 12.76 7.65
CA SER A 119 -19.65 13.63 8.79
C SER A 119 -21.01 14.27 8.53
N PRO A 120 -21.93 14.31 9.51
CA PRO A 120 -23.14 15.09 9.34
C PRO A 120 -22.71 16.54 9.11
N SER A 121 -23.16 17.10 7.99
CA SER A 121 -23.04 18.51 7.60
C SER A 121 -23.66 19.43 8.64
#